data_AF-A0A352PPK8-F1
#
_entry.id   AF-A0A352PPK8-F1
#
_cell.length_a   1.000
_cell.length_b   1.000
_cell.length_c   1.000
_cell.angle_alpha   90.00
_cell.angle_beta   90.00
_cell.angle_gamma   90.00
#
_symmetry.space_group_name_H-M   'P 1'
#
loop_
_entity.id
_entity.type
_entity.pdbx_description
1 polymer ?
#
loop_
_entity_poly.entity_id
_entity_poly.type
_entity_poly.pdbx_seq_one_letter_code
_entity_poly.pdbx_strand_id
1 'polypeptide(L)'
;AVHANVADRVMIMYAGRIAEEAPTESIFNAPLHPYTQHLIGSLPMIGERSNKAGLKGTPPNLANPPSGCRFHTRCPYVMEVCRTEMPDLVPVKERHRVACHLI
;
A
#
# COMPACT_ATOMS: atom_id res chain seq x y z
N ALA A 1 -2.10 -4.82 16.15
CA ALA A 1 -1.40 -3.58 15.77
C ALA A 1 -1.98 -2.42 16.60
N VAL A 2 -1.14 -1.61 17.26
CA VAL A 2 -1.63 -0.50 18.12
C VAL A 2 -2.42 0.51 17.30
N HIS A 3 -1.96 0.86 16.10
CA HIS A 3 -2.63 1.80 15.19
C HIS A 3 -4.10 1.46 14.92
N ALA A 4 -4.44 0.16 14.84
CA ALA A 4 -5.80 -0.29 14.59
C ALA A 4 -6.78 0.02 15.74
N ASN A 5 -6.27 0.26 16.95
CA ASN A 5 -7.08 0.46 18.16
C ASN A 5 -7.14 1.94 18.60
N VAL A 6 -6.40 2.83 17.94
CA VAL A 6 -6.26 4.24 18.36
C VAL A 6 -6.60 5.25 17.27
N ALA A 7 -6.70 4.81 16.01
CA ALA A 7 -6.99 5.69 14.88
C ALA A 7 -8.33 5.33 14.24
N ASP A 8 -9.14 6.34 13.91
CA ASP A 8 -10.36 6.17 13.12
C ASP A 8 -10.07 6.01 11.63
N ARG A 9 -8.95 6.59 11.17
CA ARG A 9 -8.52 6.61 9.77
C ARG A 9 -7.02 6.38 9.68
N VAL A 10 -6.60 5.60 8.70
CA VAL A 10 -5.19 5.29 8.43
C VAL A 10 -4.83 5.74 7.02
N MET A 11 -3.66 6.38 6.90
CA MET A 11 -3.05 6.76 5.64
C MET A 11 -1.73 5.99 5.49
N ILE A 12 -1.65 5.18 4.44
CA ILE A 12 -0.47 4.40 4.09
C ILE A 12 0.33 5.17 3.06
N MET A 13 1.63 5.34 3.36
CA MET A 13 2.57 6.02 2.48
C MET A 13 3.65 5.06 2.00
N TYR A 14 4.10 5.24 0.77
CA TYR A 14 5.27 4.57 0.23
C TYR A 14 6.20 5.56 -0.43
N ALA A 15 7.48 5.53 -0.03
CA ALA A 15 8.53 6.37 -0.58
C ALA A 15 8.12 7.85 -0.72
N GLY A 16 7.44 8.43 0.29
CA GLY A 16 7.03 9.85 0.29
C GLY A 16 5.75 10.18 -0.50
N ARG A 17 4.95 9.19 -0.90
CA ARG A 17 3.64 9.40 -1.54
C ARG A 17 2.55 8.63 -0.81
N ILE A 18 1.34 9.17 -0.77
CA ILE A 18 0.17 8.45 -0.25
C ILE A 18 -0.18 7.34 -1.24
N ALA A 19 -0.22 6.09 -0.76
CA ALA A 19 -0.62 4.94 -1.55
C ALA A 19 -2.12 4.63 -1.35
N GLU A 20 -2.60 4.76 -0.11
CA GLU A 20 -3.97 4.43 0.26
C GLU A 20 -4.38 5.12 1.56
N GLU A 21 -5.65 5.53 1.66
CA GLU A 21 -6.22 6.14 2.86
C GLU A 21 -7.67 5.69 3.02
N ALA A 22 -8.01 5.13 4.17
CA ALA A 22 -9.37 4.67 4.46
C ALA A 22 -9.63 4.62 5.97
N PRO A 23 -10.89 4.45 6.42
CA PRO A 23 -11.17 4.05 7.79
C PRO A 23 -10.32 2.85 8.18
N THR A 24 -9.89 2.81 9.44
CA THR A 24 -9.00 1.76 9.94
C THR A 24 -9.54 0.37 9.62
N GLU A 25 -10.82 0.13 9.88
CA GLU A 25 -11.47 -1.15 9.57
C GLU A 25 -11.32 -1.54 8.08
N SER A 26 -11.53 -0.58 7.16
CA SER A 26 -11.41 -0.83 5.72
C SER A 26 -9.98 -1.19 5.30
N ILE A 27 -8.97 -0.53 5.87
CA ILE A 27 -7.55 -0.83 5.59
C ILE A 27 -7.20 -2.27 5.98
N PHE A 28 -7.69 -2.75 7.13
CA PHE A 28 -7.35 -4.09 7.62
C PHE A 28 -8.19 -5.19 6.97
N ASN A 29 -9.43 -4.91 6.56
CA ASN A 29 -10.34 -5.90 6.00
C ASN A 29 -10.30 -5.99 4.46
N ALA A 30 -10.16 -4.86 3.77
CA ALA A 30 -10.23 -4.79 2.31
C ALA A 30 -9.25 -3.75 1.73
N PRO A 31 -7.92 -3.91 1.97
CA PRO A 31 -6.93 -3.02 1.37
C PRO A 31 -6.90 -3.17 -0.15
N LEU A 32 -6.87 -2.04 -0.85
CA LEU A 32 -6.94 -1.99 -2.30
C LEU A 32 -5.56 -1.87 -2.95
N HIS A 33 -4.65 -1.07 -2.39
CA HIS A 33 -3.35 -0.87 -3.00
C HIS A 33 -2.45 -2.11 -2.77
N PRO A 34 -1.75 -2.64 -3.81
CA PRO A 34 -0.92 -3.84 -3.67
C PRO A 34 0.16 -3.78 -2.57
N TYR A 35 0.67 -2.57 -2.30
CA TYR A 35 1.55 -2.32 -1.16
C TYR A 35 0.85 -2.50 0.20
N THR A 36 -0.34 -1.94 0.38
CA THR A 36 -1.12 -2.08 1.62
C THR A 36 -1.50 -3.53 1.85
N GLN A 37 -1.90 -4.25 0.79
CA GLN A 37 -2.19 -5.69 0.85
C GLN A 37 -0.99 -6.48 1.39
N HIS A 38 0.22 -6.19 0.91
CA HIS A 38 1.44 -6.81 1.45
C HIS A 38 1.70 -6.43 2.91
N LEU A 39 1.53 -5.15 3.25
CA LEU A 39 1.74 -4.66 4.61
C LEU A 39 0.82 -5.38 5.61
N ILE A 40 -0.49 -5.39 5.34
CA ILE A 40 -1.48 -6.05 6.18
C ILE A 40 -1.28 -7.56 6.17
N GLY A 41 -1.02 -8.14 4.99
CA GLY A 41 -0.72 -9.56 4.84
C GLY A 41 0.47 -9.99 5.69
N SER A 42 1.49 -9.14 5.86
CA SER A 42 2.69 -9.43 6.66
C SER A 42 2.49 -9.37 8.18
N LEU A 43 1.35 -8.87 8.67
CA LEU A 43 1.10 -8.78 10.10
C LEU A 43 0.93 -10.18 10.73
N PRO A 44 1.54 -10.45 11.89
CA PRO A 44 1.38 -11.72 12.57
C PRO A 44 -0.05 -11.88 13.09
N MET A 45 -0.62 -13.07 12.93
CA MET A 45 -1.90 -13.44 13.55
C MET A 45 -1.66 -14.23 14.83
N ILE A 46 -2.54 -14.02 15.82
CA ILE A 46 -2.44 -14.75 17.10
C ILE A 46 -2.61 -16.25 16.83
N GLY A 47 -1.67 -17.05 17.32
CA GLY A 47 -1.68 -18.51 17.13
C GLY A 47 -1.02 -19.00 15.85
N GLU A 48 -0.61 -18.10 14.95
CA GLU A 48 0.04 -18.45 13.70
C GLU A 48 1.56 -18.59 13.91
N ARG A 49 2.13 -19.76 13.57
CA ARG A 49 3.58 -20.03 13.66
C ARG A 49 4.30 -19.88 12.31
N SER A 50 3.60 -19.42 11.26
CA SER A 50 4.15 -19.31 9.91
C SER A 50 5.04 -18.07 9.79
N ASN A 51 6.20 -18.21 9.15
CA ASN A 51 6.99 -17.06 8.72
C ASN A 51 6.33 -16.45 7.49
N LYS A 52 5.58 -15.35 7.67
CA LYS A 52 5.02 -14.62 6.54
C LYS A 52 6.14 -14.03 5.69
N ALA A 53 6.11 -14.30 4.39
CA ALA A 53 7.11 -13.80 3.47
C ALA A 53 7.04 -12.27 3.40
N GLY A 54 8.13 -11.60 3.76
CA GLY A 54 8.27 -10.16 3.59
C GLY A 54 8.25 -9.76 2.11
N LEU A 55 7.85 -8.52 1.84
CA LEU A 55 7.87 -7.96 0.51
C LEU A 55 9.32 -7.93 -0.02
N LYS A 56 9.59 -8.65 -1.11
CA LYS A 56 10.93 -8.78 -1.69
C LYS A 56 11.51 -7.42 -2.14
N GLY A 57 12.84 -7.33 -2.12
CA GLY A 57 13.59 -6.14 -2.50
C GLY A 57 13.63 -5.04 -1.43
N THR A 58 14.45 -4.02 -1.68
CA THR A 58 14.63 -2.86 -0.81
C THR A 58 13.73 -1.69 -1.22
N PRO A 59 13.35 -0.80 -0.29
CA PRO A 59 12.72 0.49 -0.65
C PRO A 59 13.60 1.29 -1.62
N PRO A 60 13.01 2.09 -2.52
CA PRO A 60 13.77 2.91 -3.46
C PRO A 60 14.58 4.00 -2.74
N ASN A 61 15.69 4.41 -3.36
CA ASN A 61 16.42 5.59 -2.93
C ASN A 61 15.57 6.84 -3.18
N LEU A 62 15.32 7.64 -2.14
CA LEU A 62 14.51 8.86 -2.24
C LEU A 62 15.21 10.01 -2.98
N ALA A 63 16.54 9.98 -3.11
CA ALA A 63 17.28 10.95 -3.93
C ALA A 63 17.03 10.75 -5.43
N ASN A 64 16.78 9.51 -5.85
CA ASN A 64 16.48 9.12 -7.24
C ASN A 64 15.32 8.13 -7.24
N PRO A 65 14.08 8.59 -6.97
CA PRO A 65 12.93 7.70 -6.91
C PRO A 65 12.60 7.18 -8.33
N PRO A 66 11.98 5.99 -8.44
CA PRO A 66 11.47 5.49 -9.71
C PRO A 66 10.49 6.47 -10.35
N SER A 67 10.45 6.50 -11.68
CA SER A 67 9.43 7.22 -12.44
C SER A 67 8.06 6.58 -12.25
N GLY A 68 7.00 7.34 -12.52
CA GLY A 68 5.63 6.86 -12.34
C GLY A 68 5.31 6.42 -10.90
N CYS A 69 4.60 5.32 -10.74
CA CYS A 69 4.21 4.77 -9.44
C CYS A 69 5.44 4.31 -8.64
N ARG A 70 5.74 4.93 -7.50
CA ARG A 70 6.94 4.60 -6.69
C ARG A 70 7.05 3.13 -6.25
N PHE A 71 5.94 2.39 -6.26
CA PHE A 71 5.89 0.98 -5.91
C PHE A 71 6.06 0.02 -7.10
N HIS A 72 6.10 0.52 -8.35
CA HIS A 72 6.05 -0.31 -9.56
C HIS A 72 7.19 -1.36 -9.65
N THR A 73 8.35 -1.11 -9.02
CA THR A 73 9.50 -2.04 -9.02
C THR A 73 9.30 -3.26 -8.12
N ARG A 74 8.33 -3.22 -7.20
CA ARG A 74 8.00 -4.28 -6.23
C ARG A 74 6.54 -4.75 -6.33
N CYS A 75 5.75 -4.09 -7.18
CA CYS A 75 4.35 -4.44 -7.40
C CYS A 75 4.25 -5.70 -8.27
N PRO A 76 3.53 -6.76 -7.83
CA PRO A 76 3.30 -7.95 -8.67
C PRO A 76 2.35 -7.69 -9.84
N TYR A 77 1.61 -6.57 -9.81
CA TYR A 77 0.61 -6.18 -10.81
C TYR A 77 1.07 -4.96 -11.62
N VAL A 78 2.38 -4.80 -11.83
CA VAL A 78 2.92 -3.66 -12.57
C VAL A 78 2.45 -3.66 -14.03
N MET A 79 2.02 -2.50 -14.52
CA MET A 79 1.67 -2.23 -15.91
C MET A 79 2.62 -1.18 -16.50
N GLU A 80 2.62 -1.01 -17.82
CA GLU A 80 3.51 -0.05 -18.48
C GLU A 80 3.27 1.39 -17.99
N VAL A 81 2.01 1.80 -17.86
CA VAL A 81 1.62 3.11 -17.31
C VAL A 81 2.17 3.34 -15.90
N CYS A 82 2.38 2.28 -15.10
CA CYS A 82 2.94 2.41 -13.76
C CYS A 82 4.42 2.84 -13.77
N ARG A 83 5.14 2.62 -14.87
CA ARG A 83 6.57 2.97 -15.00
C ARG A 83 6.76 4.42 -15.42
N THR A 84 5.77 5.02 -16.08
CA THR A 84 5.87 6.36 -16.69
C THR A 84 5.03 7.38 -15.95
N GLU A 85 3.85 6.99 -15.45
CA GLU A 85 2.85 7.90 -14.90
C GLU A 85 2.58 7.63 -13.42
N MET A 86 2.50 8.71 -12.66
CA MET A 86 2.16 8.66 -11.24
C MET A 86 0.63 8.54 -11.13
N PRO A 87 0.10 7.51 -10.45
CA PRO A 87 -1.34 7.44 -10.23
C PRO A 87 -1.80 8.57 -9.30
N ASP A 88 -2.94 9.16 -9.63
CA ASP A 88 -3.60 10.14 -8.76
C ASP A 88 -4.28 9.44 -7.57
N LEU A 89 -4.38 10.15 -6.45
CA LEU A 89 -5.11 9.68 -5.28
C LEU A 89 -6.62 9.87 -5.52
N VAL A 90 -7.30 8.82 -5.98
CA VAL A 90 -8.71 8.87 -6.37
C VAL A 90 -9.63 8.27 -5.30
N PRO A 91 -10.85 8.80 -5.10
CA PRO A 91 -11.85 8.17 -4.25
C PRO A 91 -12.44 6.92 -4.93
N VAL A 92 -12.46 5.80 -4.21
CA VAL A 92 -13.02 4.52 -4.71
C VAL A 92 -14.37 4.23 -4.07
N LYS A 93 -14.53 4.60 -2.80
CA LYS A 93 -15.74 4.45 -1.98
C LYS A 93 -15.80 5.60 -0.98
N GLU A 94 -16.88 5.66 -0.22
CA GLU A 94 -17.00 6.66 0.85
C GLU A 94 -15.80 6.57 1.82
N ARG A 95 -15.06 7.68 1.94
CA ARG A 95 -13.86 7.82 2.77
C ARG A 95 -12.69 6.88 2.43
N HIS A 96 -12.67 6.22 1.26
CA HIS A 96 -11.56 5.36 0.81
C HIS A 96 -10.92 5.92 -0.46
N ARG A 97 -9.65 6.32 -0.37
CA ARG A 97 -8.86 6.84 -1.48
C ARG A 97 -7.64 5.95 -1.77
N VAL A 98 -7.31 5.79 -3.05
CA VAL A 98 -6.20 4.94 -3.50
C VAL A 98 -5.44 5.62 -4.62
N ALA A 99 -4.11 5.53 -4.61
CA ALA A 99 -3.27 5.95 -5.72
C ALA A 99 -2.73 4.72 -6.46
N CYS A 100 -3.54 4.15 -7.36
CA CYS A 100 -3.18 2.96 -8.13
C CYS A 100 -3.87 2.95 -9.50
N HIS A 101 -3.14 2.56 -10.55
CA HIS A 101 -3.69 2.45 -11.92
C HIS A 101 -4.60 1.24 -12.14
N LEU A 102 -4.72 0.33 -11.17
CA LEU A 102 -5.66 -0.80 -11.22
C LEU A 102 -7.09 -0.42 -10.81
N ILE A 103 -7.28 0.82 -10.37
CA ILE A 103 -8.51 1.35 -9.80
C ILE A 103 -9.16 2.31 -10.79
#